data_AF-A0A7W0R9F7-F1
#
_entry.id   AF-A0A7W0R9F7-F1
#
_cell.length_a   1.000
_cell.length_b   1.000
_cell.length_c   1.000
_cell.angle_alpha   90.00
_cell.angle_beta   90.00
_cell.angle_gamma   90.00
#
_symmetry.space_group_name_H-M   'P 1'
#
loop_
_entity.id
_entity.type
_entity.pdbx_description
1 polymer ?
#
loop_
_entity_poly.entity_id
_entity_poly.type
_entity_poly.pdbx_seq_one_letter_code
_entity_poly.pdbx_strand_id
1 'polypeptide(L)'
;MTPTDPTSPYDRPGPKASAGHVPGDHHAHDAHHARQGHAEHDSLYNEDVAHEETDVNVLQLIAYTIGTVVTCVVCAGIVLVLFNVLESQAAKDDPVLSPHALPAGQLAPEPRLLLNEPAELRKQRGMEADVLGKYGWVDQATGLARVPIDEAKKLLLHKGLPVRAGAPT
;
A
#
# COMPACT_ATOMS: atom_id res chain seq x y z
N MET A 1 -7.44 32.88 -25.99
CA MET A 1 -7.96 32.37 -27.27
C MET A 1 -6.84 31.67 -27.99
N THR A 2 -6.81 30.33 -27.95
CA THR A 2 -6.29 29.52 -29.05
C THR A 2 -7.18 29.75 -30.28
N PRO A 3 -6.61 29.67 -31.50
CA PRO A 3 -6.91 28.52 -32.38
C PRO A 3 -5.65 27.98 -33.08
N THR A 4 -5.31 26.70 -32.92
CA THR A 4 -5.55 25.57 -33.86
C THR A 4 -4.76 25.63 -35.18
N ASP A 5 -3.79 24.72 -35.28
CA ASP A 5 -3.44 23.83 -36.41
C ASP A 5 -4.40 23.87 -37.62
N PRO A 6 -3.94 23.62 -38.88
CA PRO A 6 -3.75 22.21 -39.25
C PRO A 6 -2.72 21.92 -40.37
N THR A 7 -2.09 20.74 -40.29
CA THR A 7 -1.90 19.77 -41.42
C THR A 7 -1.02 20.19 -42.63
N SER A 8 -0.25 19.35 -43.32
CA SER A 8 0.00 17.91 -43.34
C SER A 8 0.93 17.68 -44.57
N PRO A 9 0.96 16.53 -45.24
CA PRO A 9 2.06 15.58 -45.21
C PRO A 9 2.67 15.42 -46.62
N TYR A 10 3.75 14.66 -46.77
CA TYR A 10 4.29 14.25 -48.07
C TYR A 10 4.82 15.37 -48.99
N ASP A 11 6.14 15.58 -48.95
CA ASP A 11 6.88 15.93 -50.17
C ASP A 11 8.14 15.07 -50.24
N ARG A 12 8.04 13.95 -50.97
CA ARG A 12 9.19 13.12 -51.34
C ARG A 12 9.51 13.44 -52.80
N PRO A 13 10.69 13.98 -53.13
CA PRO A 13 11.12 14.01 -54.52
C PRO A 13 11.44 12.57 -54.99
N GLY A 14 10.72 12.11 -56.02
CA GLY A 14 10.93 10.82 -56.67
C GLY A 14 12.27 10.75 -57.45
N PRO A 15 12.68 9.54 -57.90
CA PRO A 15 13.98 9.36 -58.54
C PRO A 15 13.98 9.99 -59.94
N LYS A 16 14.99 10.80 -60.23
CA LYS A 16 15.27 11.30 -61.57
C LYS A 16 15.78 10.14 -62.44
N ALA A 17 14.97 9.73 -63.40
CA ALA A 17 15.40 8.93 -64.54
C ALA A 17 16.42 9.73 -65.36
N SER A 18 17.62 9.16 -65.55
CA SER A 18 18.62 9.67 -66.48
C SER A 18 18.47 8.91 -67.80
N ALA A 19 17.82 9.56 -68.77
CA ALA A 19 17.82 9.17 -70.18
C ALA A 19 18.97 9.90 -70.88
N GLY A 20 19.71 9.17 -71.72
CA GLY A 20 21.04 9.56 -72.18
C GLY A 20 21.13 10.64 -73.25
N HIS A 21 22.37 11.06 -73.50
CA HIS A 21 22.86 11.59 -74.77
C HIS A 21 24.40 11.56 -74.78
N VAL A 22 24.97 11.08 -75.90
CA VAL A 22 26.41 10.97 -76.24
C VAL A 22 26.71 12.05 -77.29
N PRO A 23 27.82 12.82 -77.19
CA PRO A 23 29.10 12.47 -77.85
C PRO A 23 30.29 12.71 -76.91
N GLY A 24 31.32 11.87 -76.86
CA GLY A 24 32.23 11.51 -77.95
C GLY A 24 33.62 11.94 -77.48
N ASP A 25 34.53 10.98 -77.32
CA ASP A 25 36.00 11.09 -77.51
C ASP A 25 36.75 10.07 -76.64
N HIS A 26 37.12 8.98 -77.32
CA HIS A 26 38.35 8.18 -77.23
C HIS A 26 38.96 7.92 -75.85
N HIS A 27 38.73 6.74 -75.26
CA HIS A 27 39.80 5.96 -74.60
C HIS A 27 39.49 4.45 -74.67
N ALA A 28 40.57 3.68 -74.88
CA ALA A 28 40.58 2.34 -75.41
C ALA A 28 39.90 1.27 -74.53
N HIS A 29 39.28 0.31 -75.21
CA HIS A 29 38.81 -0.96 -74.66
C HIS A 29 40.00 -1.81 -74.24
N ASP A 30 39.95 -2.39 -73.04
CA ASP A 30 40.47 -3.73 -72.82
C ASP A 30 39.46 -4.55 -72.00
N ALA A 31 39.16 -5.70 -72.59
CA ALA A 31 38.14 -6.66 -72.22
C ALA A 31 38.45 -7.32 -70.87
N HIS A 32 37.42 -7.76 -70.13
CA HIS A 32 37.35 -9.07 -69.46
C HIS A 32 35.95 -9.27 -68.84
N HIS A 33 35.00 -9.80 -69.62
CA HIS A 33 33.79 -10.43 -69.09
C HIS A 33 33.80 -11.93 -69.40
N ALA A 34 33.75 -12.74 -68.34
CA ALA A 34 33.13 -14.07 -68.20
C ALA A 34 33.95 -14.84 -67.13
N ARG A 35 33.37 -15.50 -66.13
CA ARG A 35 32.29 -16.49 -66.21
C ARG A 35 32.00 -17.01 -64.78
N GLN A 36 30.83 -17.66 -64.61
CA GLN A 36 30.41 -18.58 -63.52
C GLN A 36 29.90 -17.88 -62.24
N GLY A 37 28.69 -18.09 -61.71
CA GLY A 37 27.68 -19.14 -61.88
C GLY A 37 27.75 -20.15 -60.74
N HIS A 38 27.07 -19.92 -59.61
CA HIS A 38 26.69 -20.93 -58.62
C HIS A 38 25.43 -20.47 -57.89
N ALA A 39 24.40 -21.30 -57.96
CA ALA A 39 23.18 -21.21 -57.14
C ALA A 39 23.31 -22.28 -56.06
N GLU A 40 23.46 -21.92 -54.78
CA GLU A 40 23.12 -22.82 -53.67
C GLU A 40 23.10 -22.11 -52.29
N HIS A 41 21.99 -22.31 -51.58
CA HIS A 41 21.70 -22.20 -50.14
C HIS A 41 22.01 -20.92 -49.33
N ASP A 42 21.24 -20.79 -48.26
CA ASP A 42 21.40 -19.86 -47.14
C ASP A 42 21.10 -18.39 -47.40
N SER A 43 19.86 -17.99 -47.06
CA SER A 43 19.62 -17.45 -45.72
C SER A 43 18.37 -16.55 -45.72
N LEU A 44 17.46 -16.80 -44.78
CA LEU A 44 16.57 -15.74 -44.28
C LEU A 44 17.41 -14.78 -43.43
N TYR A 45 18.42 -14.17 -44.04
CA TYR A 45 19.22 -13.13 -43.43
C TYR A 45 18.67 -11.80 -43.93
N ASN A 46 18.01 -11.05 -43.05
CA ASN A 46 17.71 -9.67 -43.35
C ASN A 46 19.03 -8.91 -43.28
N GLU A 47 19.70 -8.77 -44.42
CA GLU A 47 20.94 -8.00 -44.58
C GLU A 47 20.78 -6.54 -44.12
N ASP A 48 19.54 -6.05 -44.15
CA ASP A 48 19.13 -4.72 -43.68
C ASP A 48 19.04 -4.57 -42.15
N VAL A 49 19.18 -5.65 -41.37
CA VAL A 49 19.22 -5.57 -39.90
C VAL A 49 20.68 -5.62 -39.45
N ALA A 50 21.36 -4.49 -39.60
CA ALA A 50 22.67 -4.28 -38.96
C ALA A 50 22.49 -4.27 -37.43
N HIS A 51 23.28 -5.08 -36.72
CA HIS A 51 23.36 -5.03 -35.26
C HIS A 51 23.95 -3.66 -34.88
N GLU A 52 23.16 -2.81 -34.22
CA GLU A 52 23.61 -1.49 -33.78
C GLU A 52 24.53 -1.65 -32.57
N GLU A 53 25.84 -1.71 -32.81
CA GLU A 53 26.88 -2.00 -31.80
C GLU A 53 27.22 -0.81 -30.89
N THR A 54 26.53 0.34 -31.00
CA THR A 54 26.96 1.61 -30.41
C THR A 54 25.69 2.47 -30.22
N ASP A 55 25.35 3.08 -29.07
CA ASP A 55 26.26 3.80 -28.19
C ASP A 55 25.59 4.16 -26.84
N VAL A 56 25.23 3.19 -26.00
CA VAL A 56 24.96 3.55 -24.60
C VAL A 56 26.29 4.00 -24.02
N ASN A 57 26.41 5.29 -23.73
CA ASN A 57 27.62 5.85 -23.17
C ASN A 57 27.84 5.23 -21.78
N VAL A 58 28.65 4.17 -21.73
CA VAL A 58 28.92 3.37 -20.54
C VAL A 58 29.50 4.26 -19.43
N LEU A 59 30.29 5.27 -19.79
CA LEU A 59 30.83 6.22 -18.84
C LEU A 59 29.73 7.08 -18.19
N GLN A 60 28.75 7.54 -18.97
CA GLN A 60 27.60 8.28 -18.43
C GLN A 60 26.70 7.38 -17.56
N LEU A 61 26.50 6.12 -17.96
CA LEU A 61 25.75 5.15 -17.17
C LEU A 61 26.44 4.85 -15.83
N ILE A 62 27.76 4.67 -15.84
CA ILE A 62 28.56 4.48 -14.62
C ILE A 62 28.50 5.74 -13.76
N ALA A 63 28.71 6.92 -14.33
CA ALA A 63 28.64 8.18 -13.60
C ALA A 63 27.27 8.40 -12.95
N TYR A 64 26.18 8.09 -13.65
CA TYR A 64 24.82 8.16 -13.11
C TYR A 64 24.58 7.16 -11.97
N THR A 65 25.07 5.93 -12.13
CA THR A 65 24.97 4.87 -11.12
C THR A 65 25.73 5.28 -9.85
N ILE A 66 26.97 5.76 -9.99
CA ILE A 66 27.76 6.29 -8.88
C ILE A 66 27.04 7.48 -8.23
N GLY A 67 26.51 8.41 -9.03
CA GLY A 67 25.73 9.54 -8.54
C GLY A 67 24.56 9.10 -7.68
N THR A 68 23.80 8.11 -8.13
CA THR A 68 22.64 7.56 -7.41
C THR A 68 23.06 6.91 -6.10
N VAL A 69 24.13 6.09 -6.11
CA VAL A 69 24.66 5.48 -4.89
C VAL A 69 25.12 6.54 -3.89
N VAL A 70 25.84 7.57 -4.35
CA VAL A 70 26.27 8.68 -3.51
C VAL A 70 25.07 9.42 -2.92
N THR A 71 24.04 9.69 -3.71
CA THR A 71 22.79 10.30 -3.20
C THR A 71 22.13 9.43 -2.15
N CYS A 72 22.01 8.11 -2.35
CA CYS A 72 21.46 7.20 -1.35
C CYS A 72 22.27 7.22 -0.05
N VAL A 73 23.60 7.22 -0.13
CA VAL A 73 24.49 7.30 1.05
C VAL A 73 24.32 8.63 1.77
N VAL A 74 24.20 9.75 1.05
CA VAL A 74 23.94 11.07 1.64
C VAL A 74 22.60 11.09 2.35
N CYS A 75 21.53 10.60 1.71
CA CYS A 75 20.21 10.50 2.34
C CYS A 75 20.24 9.63 3.59
N ALA A 76 20.88 8.46 3.53
CA ALA A 76 21.05 7.59 4.69
C ALA A 76 21.84 8.29 5.80
N GLY A 77 22.93 8.99 5.47
CA GLY A 77 23.70 9.79 6.41
C GLY A 77 22.88 10.88 7.09
N ILE A 78 22.07 11.61 6.33
CA ILE A 78 21.16 12.63 6.88
C ILE A 78 20.16 11.99 7.85
N VAL A 79 19.55 10.87 7.47
CA VAL A 79 18.60 10.15 8.34
C VAL A 79 19.29 9.65 9.61
N LEU A 80 20.50 9.10 9.53
CA LEU A 80 21.26 8.63 10.68
C LEU A 80 21.66 9.79 11.61
N VAL A 81 22.11 10.92 11.05
CA VAL A 81 22.42 12.11 11.83
C VAL A 81 21.17 12.65 12.51
N LEU A 82 20.06 12.77 11.79
CA LEU A 82 18.79 13.19 12.34
C LEU A 82 18.35 12.26 13.47
N PHE A 83 18.44 10.95 13.28
CA PHE A 83 18.08 9.96 14.30
C PHE A 83 18.95 10.11 15.55
N ASN A 84 20.27 10.23 15.39
CA ASN A 84 21.19 10.44 16.52
C ASN A 84 20.92 11.76 17.26
N VAL A 85 20.58 12.83 16.53
CA VAL A 85 20.25 14.14 17.12
C VAL A 85 18.90 14.08 17.83
N LEU A 86 17.90 13.43 17.25
CA LEU A 86 16.59 13.23 17.87
C LEU A 86 16.68 12.30 19.09
N GLU A 87 17.48 11.24 19.04
CA GLU A 87 17.74 10.36 20.18
C GLU A 87 18.49 11.10 21.28
N SER A 88 19.49 11.92 20.94
CA SER A 88 20.19 12.75 21.93
C SER A 88 19.26 13.77 22.58
N GLN A 89 18.33 14.37 21.82
CA GLN A 89 17.31 15.26 22.36
C GLN A 89 16.31 14.49 23.21
N ALA A 90 15.76 13.39 22.71
CA ALA A 90 14.84 12.52 23.44
C ALA A 90 15.46 12.01 24.74
N ALA A 91 16.73 11.61 24.77
CA ALA A 91 17.41 11.17 25.99
C ALA A 91 17.65 12.31 27.01
N LYS A 92 17.73 13.58 26.55
CA LYS A 92 17.82 14.76 27.42
C LYS A 92 16.46 15.21 27.92
N ASP A 93 15.45 15.05 27.08
CA ASP A 93 14.07 15.47 27.31
C ASP A 93 13.20 14.33 27.87
N ASP A 94 13.73 13.10 28.04
CA ASP A 94 13.00 11.97 28.59
C ASP A 94 12.67 12.29 30.05
N PRO A 95 11.42 12.62 30.39
CA PRO A 95 11.05 12.73 31.78
C PRO A 95 11.22 11.34 32.37
N VAL A 96 11.95 11.21 33.48
CA VAL A 96 12.15 9.97 34.23
C VAL A 96 10.80 9.28 34.45
N LEU A 97 10.43 8.36 33.55
CA LEU A 97 9.07 7.84 33.38
C LEU A 97 8.04 8.96 33.20
N SER A 98 7.28 8.94 32.10
CA SER A 98 6.06 9.75 32.05
C SER A 98 5.25 9.50 33.34
N PRO A 99 4.63 10.50 33.99
CA PRO A 99 3.79 10.29 35.17
C PRO A 99 2.66 9.26 34.97
N HIS A 100 2.42 8.86 33.71
CA HIS A 100 1.47 7.85 33.28
C HIS A 100 2.10 6.49 32.91
N ALA A 101 3.43 6.37 32.82
CA ALA A 101 4.12 5.10 32.66
C ALA A 101 4.16 4.39 34.01
N LEU A 102 3.37 3.32 34.11
CA LEU A 102 3.48 2.40 35.24
C LEU A 102 4.90 1.80 35.24
N PRO A 103 5.54 1.70 36.42
CA PRO A 103 6.80 0.97 36.56
C PRO A 103 6.69 -0.41 35.92
N ALA A 104 7.75 -0.88 35.27
CA ALA A 104 7.77 -2.21 34.66
C ALA A 104 7.36 -3.27 35.69
N GLY A 105 6.31 -4.04 35.39
CA GLY A 105 5.73 -5.05 36.30
C GLY A 105 4.54 -4.57 37.14
N GLN A 106 4.22 -3.27 37.13
CA GLN A 106 3.02 -2.76 37.76
C GLN A 106 1.84 -2.82 36.78
N LEU A 107 0.85 -3.65 37.11
CA LEU A 107 -0.39 -3.74 36.36
C LEU A 107 -1.14 -2.40 36.41
N ALA A 108 -1.72 -2.00 35.27
CA ALA A 108 -2.54 -0.81 35.21
C ALA A 108 -3.70 -0.89 36.23
N PRO A 109 -4.07 0.27 36.82
CA PRO A 109 -5.27 0.35 37.65
C PRO A 109 -6.49 -0.10 36.82
N GLU A 110 -7.52 -0.60 37.49
CA GLU A 110 -8.75 -0.97 36.80
C GLU A 110 -9.43 0.29 36.21
N PRO A 111 -10.08 0.18 35.04
CA PRO A 111 -10.28 -1.03 34.24
C PRO A 111 -9.07 -1.39 33.38
N ARG A 112 -8.64 -2.66 33.47
CA ARG A 112 -7.56 -3.21 32.65
C ARG A 112 -8.06 -3.57 31.25
N LEU A 113 -7.14 -3.69 30.31
CA LEU A 113 -7.43 -4.22 28.98
C LEU A 113 -8.06 -5.62 29.10
N LEU A 114 -9.26 -5.77 28.54
CA LEU A 114 -9.98 -7.03 28.51
C LEU A 114 -9.35 -7.97 27.48
N LEU A 115 -8.64 -9.00 27.94
CA LEU A 115 -7.91 -9.91 27.04
C LEU A 115 -8.81 -10.93 26.33
N ASN A 116 -9.96 -11.27 26.92
CA ASN A 116 -10.89 -12.26 26.38
C ASN A 116 -12.34 -11.84 26.66
N GLU A 117 -12.87 -10.99 25.78
CA GLU A 117 -14.24 -10.50 25.87
C GLU A 117 -15.29 -11.64 25.87
N PRO A 118 -15.23 -12.68 25.01
CA PRO A 118 -16.22 -13.75 25.03
C PRO A 118 -16.30 -14.53 26.35
N ALA A 119 -15.19 -14.72 27.05
CA ALA A 119 -15.18 -15.41 28.34
C ALA A 119 -15.84 -14.56 29.43
N GLU A 120 -15.48 -13.28 29.52
CA GLU A 120 -16.05 -12.38 30.53
C GLU A 120 -17.53 -12.11 30.30
N LEU A 121 -17.99 -11.99 29.05
CA LEU A 121 -19.42 -11.90 28.74
C LEU A 121 -20.21 -13.16 29.17
N ARG A 122 -19.63 -14.35 29.02
CA ARG A 122 -20.28 -15.59 29.51
C ARG A 122 -20.39 -15.60 31.03
N LYS A 123 -19.33 -15.18 31.72
CA LYS A 123 -19.30 -15.08 33.18
C LYS A 123 -20.34 -14.08 33.69
N GLN A 124 -20.40 -12.90 33.09
CA GLN A 124 -21.39 -11.87 33.42
C GLN A 124 -22.82 -12.38 33.23
N ARG A 125 -23.12 -12.97 32.06
CA ARG A 125 -24.44 -13.58 31.81
C ARG A 125 -24.79 -14.69 32.81
N GLY A 126 -23.81 -15.49 33.23
CA GLY A 126 -24.01 -16.50 34.27
C GLY A 126 -24.39 -15.90 35.62
N MET A 127 -23.71 -14.83 36.02
CA MET A 127 -24.04 -14.09 37.25
C MET A 127 -25.45 -13.49 37.18
N GLU A 128 -25.82 -12.89 36.05
CA GLU A 128 -27.16 -12.32 35.83
C GLU A 128 -28.24 -13.40 35.93
N ALA A 129 -28.03 -14.55 35.28
CA ALA A 129 -28.95 -15.68 35.33
C ALA A 129 -29.15 -16.19 36.77
N ASP A 130 -28.09 -16.21 37.58
CA ASP A 130 -28.16 -16.61 38.99
C ASP A 130 -28.92 -15.61 39.87
N VAL A 131 -28.73 -14.31 39.63
CA VAL A 131 -29.47 -13.26 40.33
C VAL A 131 -30.97 -13.35 40.00
N LEU A 132 -31.32 -13.55 38.73
CA LEU A 132 -32.71 -13.59 38.25
C LEU A 132 -33.42 -14.92 38.56
N GLY A 133 -32.70 -16.04 38.56
CA GLY A 133 -33.28 -17.38 38.66
C GLY A 133 -33.34 -17.97 40.06
N LYS A 134 -32.63 -17.38 41.03
CA LYS A 134 -32.51 -17.95 42.38
C LYS A 134 -32.98 -16.97 43.46
N TYR A 135 -33.46 -17.53 44.57
CA TYR A 135 -33.73 -16.77 45.78
C TYR A 135 -32.42 -16.32 46.45
N GLY A 136 -32.54 -15.30 47.29
CA GLY A 136 -31.54 -14.96 48.30
C GLY A 136 -31.78 -13.57 48.87
N TRP A 137 -30.84 -13.08 49.67
CA TRP A 137 -31.01 -11.83 50.40
C TRP A 137 -30.55 -10.63 49.57
N VAL A 138 -31.33 -9.55 49.61
CA VAL A 138 -30.88 -8.22 49.18
C VAL A 138 -30.30 -7.50 50.40
N ASP A 139 -31.04 -7.54 51.52
CA ASP A 139 -30.59 -7.08 52.82
C ASP A 139 -31.19 -7.99 53.89
N GLN A 140 -30.34 -8.81 54.49
CA GLN A 140 -30.74 -9.77 55.50
C GLN A 140 -31.11 -9.10 56.84
N ALA A 141 -30.53 -7.94 57.15
CA ALA A 141 -30.78 -7.25 58.42
C ALA A 141 -32.19 -6.66 58.48
N THR A 142 -32.69 -6.16 57.35
CA THR A 142 -34.06 -5.63 57.23
C THR A 142 -35.08 -6.69 56.80
N GLY A 143 -34.64 -7.93 56.53
CA GLY A 143 -35.50 -9.02 56.07
C GLY A 143 -35.92 -8.90 54.60
N LEU A 144 -35.20 -8.13 53.79
CA LEU A 144 -35.48 -7.94 52.38
C LEU A 144 -34.84 -9.06 51.52
N ALA A 145 -35.68 -9.93 50.98
CA ALA A 145 -35.27 -11.03 50.10
C ALA A 145 -35.57 -10.74 48.61
N ARG A 146 -34.71 -11.24 47.72
CA ARG A 146 -34.95 -11.34 46.28
C ARG A 146 -35.73 -12.62 45.97
N VAL A 147 -36.67 -12.51 45.05
CA VAL A 147 -37.50 -13.61 44.54
C VAL A 147 -37.12 -13.85 43.08
N PRO A 148 -36.98 -15.11 42.62
CA PRO A 148 -36.79 -15.42 41.21
C PRO A 148 -37.84 -14.76 40.34
N ILE A 149 -37.44 -14.28 39.16
CA ILE A 149 -38.31 -13.48 38.30
C ILE A 149 -39.57 -14.24 37.87
N ASP A 150 -39.49 -15.56 37.70
CA ASP A 150 -40.66 -16.37 37.35
C ASP A 150 -41.69 -16.45 38.47
N GLU A 151 -41.24 -16.57 39.72
CA GLU A 151 -42.11 -16.56 40.89
C GLU A 151 -42.66 -15.15 41.16
N ALA A 152 -41.84 -14.11 40.96
CA ALA A 152 -42.30 -12.72 41.07
C ALA A 152 -43.42 -12.43 40.06
N LYS A 153 -43.29 -12.88 38.80
CA LYS A 153 -44.34 -12.77 37.78
C LYS A 153 -45.64 -13.47 38.23
N LYS A 154 -45.55 -14.71 38.73
CA LYS A 154 -46.72 -15.44 39.24
C LYS A 154 -47.38 -14.66 40.37
N LEU A 155 -46.64 -14.23 41.38
CA LEU A 155 -47.16 -13.49 42.52
C LEU A 155 -47.81 -12.17 42.10
N LEU A 156 -47.24 -11.48 41.11
CA LEU A 156 -47.78 -10.23 40.58
C LEU A 156 -49.12 -10.46 39.89
N LEU A 157 -49.25 -11.52 39.09
CA LEU A 157 -50.53 -11.88 38.45
C LEU A 157 -51.61 -12.22 39.47
N HIS A 158 -51.25 -12.96 40.54
CA HIS A 158 -52.20 -13.27 41.62
C HIS A 158 -52.65 -12.02 42.40
N LYS A 159 -51.75 -11.05 42.60
CA LYS A 159 -52.07 -9.78 43.29
C LYS A 159 -52.82 -8.77 42.42
N GLY A 160 -52.78 -8.96 41.09
CA GLY A 160 -53.28 -7.99 40.12
C GLY A 160 -52.26 -6.87 39.85
N LEU A 161 -52.38 -6.25 38.67
CA LEU A 161 -51.55 -5.10 38.30
C LEU A 161 -52.15 -3.82 38.87
N PRO A 162 -51.33 -2.88 39.37
CA PRO A 162 -51.83 -1.59 39.84
C PRO A 162 -52.44 -0.82 38.66
N VAL A 163 -53.72 -0.46 38.77
CA VAL A 163 -54.41 0.40 37.80
C VAL A 163 -54.18 1.85 38.20
N ARG A 164 -53.73 2.69 37.28
CA ARG A 164 -53.65 4.14 37.50
C ARG A 164 -55.07 4.68 37.69
N ALA A 165 -55.36 5.27 38.84
CA ALA A 165 -56.64 5.96 39.05
C ALA A 165 -56.81 7.05 37.96
N GLY A 166 -58.00 7.09 37.36
CA GLY A 166 -58.30 7.81 36.12
C GLY A 166 -57.81 9.25 36.10
N ALA A 167 -57.36 9.69 34.91
CA ALA A 167 -57.10 11.09 34.64
C ALA A 167 -58.40 11.90 34.87
N PRO A 168 -58.35 13.05 35.56
CA PRO A 168 -59.53 13.91 35.72
C PRO A 168 -59.98 14.42 34.34
N THR A 169 -61.28 14.28 34.06
CA THR A 169 -61.98 14.83 32.90
C THR A 169 -62.17 16.33 33.04
#